data_AF-A0A925H8S1-F1
#
_entry.id   AF-A0A925H8S1-F1
#
_cell.length_a   1.000
_cell.length_b   1.000
_cell.length_c   1.000
_cell.angle_alpha   90.00
_cell.angle_beta   90.00
_cell.angle_gamma   90.00
#
_symmetry.space_group_name_H-M   'P 1'
#
loop_
_entity.id
_entity.type
_entity.pdbx_description
1 polymer ?
#
loop_
_entity_poly.entity_id
_entity_poly.type
_entity_poly.pdbx_seq_one_letter_code
_entity_poly.pdbx_strand_id
1 'polypeptide(L)'
;AGLRRLGFAQRISAAIEIEEMLPAVSQGALGVETRADDAATNALVARLDHSATRSAVLAERALLRSLGGGCQVPIAAYATVSGERLRLDGLVASLSGEAVIRDSIEGAASDAGGVGEALAARMLERGAAKLLEGAADR
;
A
#
# COMPACT_ATOMS: atom_id res chain seq x y z
N ALA A 1 -1.43 -6.82 -12.57
CA ALA A 1 -0.91 -5.78 -13.50
C ALA A 1 0.20 -6.28 -14.44
N GLY A 2 1.27 -6.91 -13.93
CA GLY A 2 2.44 -7.33 -14.72
C GLY A 2 2.12 -8.19 -15.94
N LEU A 3 1.38 -9.30 -15.77
CA LEU A 3 0.98 -10.17 -16.89
C LEU A 3 0.22 -9.43 -18.00
N ARG A 4 -0.67 -8.49 -17.64
CA ARG A 4 -1.40 -7.68 -18.62
C ARG A 4 -0.45 -6.76 -19.40
N ARG A 5 0.50 -6.10 -18.71
CA ARG A 5 1.50 -5.22 -19.35
C ARG A 5 2.42 -5.98 -20.31
N LEU A 6 2.68 -7.26 -20.04
CA LEU A 6 3.49 -8.14 -20.88
C LEU A 6 2.70 -8.82 -22.02
N GLY A 7 1.40 -8.55 -22.17
CA GLY A 7 0.56 -9.21 -23.18
C GLY A 7 0.24 -10.68 -22.87
N PHE A 8 0.35 -11.09 -21.60
CA PHE A 8 0.09 -12.46 -21.13
C PHE A 8 -1.21 -12.55 -20.31
N ALA A 9 -2.21 -11.72 -20.61
CA ALA A 9 -3.49 -11.73 -19.89
C ALA A 9 -4.19 -13.10 -19.94
N GLN A 10 -4.07 -13.83 -21.05
CA GLN A 10 -4.55 -15.20 -21.27
C GLN A 10 -3.93 -16.24 -20.32
N ARG A 11 -2.83 -15.91 -19.63
CA ARG A 11 -2.19 -16.80 -18.64
C ARG A 11 -2.81 -16.64 -17.24
N ILE A 12 -3.71 -15.69 -17.04
CA ILE A 12 -4.40 -15.49 -15.76
C ILE A 12 -5.54 -16.52 -15.65
N SER A 13 -5.33 -17.56 -14.85
CA SER A 13 -6.37 -18.59 -14.60
C SER A 13 -7.53 -18.06 -13.76
N ALA A 14 -7.23 -17.19 -12.79
CA ALA A 14 -8.21 -16.50 -11.96
C ALA A 14 -7.61 -15.19 -11.43
N ALA A 15 -8.45 -14.19 -11.19
CA ALA A 15 -8.10 -13.07 -10.31
C ALA A 15 -8.47 -13.48 -8.88
N ILE A 16 -7.59 -13.18 -7.92
CA ILE A 16 -7.84 -13.44 -6.51
C ILE A 16 -8.51 -12.19 -5.94
N GLU A 17 -9.61 -12.38 -5.22
CA GLU A 17 -10.38 -11.29 -4.63
C GLU A 17 -9.62 -10.64 -3.46
N ILE A 18 -9.88 -9.35 -3.22
CA ILE A 18 -9.14 -8.54 -2.23
C ILE A 18 -9.35 -9.06 -0.81
N GLU A 19 -10.54 -9.58 -0.52
CA GLU A 19 -10.90 -10.16 0.77
C GLU A 19 -10.11 -11.45 1.05
N GLU A 20 -9.81 -12.21 -0.01
CA GLU A 20 -9.01 -13.44 0.07
C GLU A 20 -7.53 -13.10 0.24
N MET A 21 -6.97 -12.30 -0.67
CA MET A 21 -5.56 -11.91 -0.65
C MET A 21 -5.39 -10.41 -0.86
N LEU A 22 -5.17 -9.71 0.25
CA LEU A 22 -4.92 -8.27 0.24
C LEU A 22 -3.61 -7.98 -0.55
N PRO A 23 -3.63 -7.03 -1.50
CA PRO A 23 -2.47 -6.68 -2.30
C PRO A 23 -1.26 -6.20 -1.49
N ALA A 24 -0.07 -6.40 -2.06
CA ALA A 24 1.12 -5.70 -1.60
C ALA A 24 0.95 -4.18 -1.75
N VAL A 25 1.62 -3.42 -0.88
CA VAL A 25 1.61 -1.96 -0.87
C VAL A 25 1.90 -1.41 -2.28
N SER A 26 0.97 -0.61 -2.81
CA SER A 26 1.05 0.06 -4.11
C SER A 26 1.13 -0.88 -5.31
N GLN A 27 0.67 -2.13 -5.17
CA GLN A 27 0.70 -3.10 -6.25
C GLN A 27 -0.07 -2.60 -7.48
N GLY A 28 0.61 -2.55 -8.62
CA GLY A 28 0.03 -2.14 -9.89
C GLY A 28 0.15 -0.65 -10.20
N ALA A 29 0.53 0.20 -9.26
CA ALA A 29 0.92 1.58 -9.55
C ALA A 29 2.29 1.64 -10.25
N LEU A 30 2.56 2.74 -10.96
CA LEU A 30 3.89 3.10 -11.45
C LEU A 30 4.29 4.42 -10.81
N GLY A 31 5.48 4.48 -10.23
CA GLY A 31 6.09 5.71 -9.75
C GLY A 31 7.15 6.20 -10.74
N VAL A 32 7.27 7.52 -10.89
CA VAL A 32 8.36 8.15 -11.62
C VAL A 32 9.19 8.92 -10.61
N GLU A 33 10.47 8.56 -10.50
CA GLU A 33 11.43 9.24 -9.62
C GLU A 33 12.21 10.28 -10.44
N THR A 34 12.32 11.48 -9.89
CA THR A 34 13.03 12.61 -10.48
C THR A 34 13.91 13.26 -9.43
N ARG A 35 14.86 14.10 -9.86
CA ARG A 35 15.61 14.95 -8.93
C ARG A 35 14.70 16.04 -8.38
N ALA A 36 14.80 16.31 -7.09
CA ALA A 36 13.96 17.29 -6.41
C ALA A 36 14.11 18.72 -6.95
N ASP A 37 15.31 19.09 -7.39
CA ASP A 37 15.68 20.42 -7.88
C ASP A 37 15.52 20.61 -9.40
N ASP A 38 15.06 19.59 -10.13
CA ASP A 38 14.86 19.65 -11.58
C ASP A 38 13.43 20.07 -11.94
N ALA A 39 13.17 21.38 -11.88
CA ALA A 39 11.85 21.95 -12.13
C ALA A 39 11.29 21.63 -13.53
N ALA A 40 12.17 21.55 -14.55
CA ALA A 40 11.77 21.23 -15.91
C ALA A 40 11.24 19.80 -16.01
N THR A 41 11.96 18.83 -15.47
CA THR A 41 11.52 17.43 -15.45
C THR A 41 10.25 17.27 -14.60
N ASN A 42 10.18 17.92 -13.43
CA ASN A 42 9.02 17.86 -12.54
C ASN A 42 7.73 18.37 -13.22
N ALA A 43 7.82 19.45 -14.00
CA ALA A 43 6.69 19.98 -14.76
C ALA A 43 6.19 19.02 -15.87
N LEU A 44 7.08 18.22 -16.45
CA LEU A 44 6.70 17.22 -17.47
C LEU A 44 5.98 16.04 -16.84
N VAL A 45 6.54 15.46 -15.78
CA VAL A 45 5.98 14.26 -15.13
C VAL A 45 4.71 14.54 -14.35
N ALA A 46 4.50 15.78 -13.89
CA ALA A 46 3.26 16.19 -13.20
C ALA A 46 2.00 15.93 -14.04
N ARG A 47 2.12 15.87 -15.37
CA ARG A 47 1.00 15.57 -16.29
C ARG A 47 0.60 14.09 -16.29
N LEU A 48 1.48 13.20 -15.80
CA LEU A 48 1.23 11.77 -15.68
C LEU A 48 0.55 11.39 -14.36
N ASP A 49 0.46 12.34 -13.43
CA ASP A 49 -0.11 12.11 -12.12
C ASP A 49 -1.61 11.82 -12.19
N HIS A 50 -2.02 10.81 -11.44
CA HIS A 50 -3.42 10.47 -11.23
C HIS A 50 -3.74 10.62 -9.74
N SER A 51 -4.46 11.68 -9.39
CA SER A 51 -4.65 12.12 -7.99
C SER A 51 -5.22 11.04 -7.08
N ALA A 52 -6.23 10.28 -7.53
CA ALA A 52 -6.84 9.20 -6.76
C ALA A 52 -5.84 8.06 -6.49
N THR A 53 -5.04 7.66 -7.49
CA THR A 53 -3.97 6.67 -7.30
C THR A 53 -2.89 7.19 -6.38
N ARG A 54 -2.51 8.48 -6.49
CA ARG A 54 -1.54 9.09 -5.58
C ARG A 54 -2.02 9.04 -4.14
N SER A 55 -3.27 9.43 -3.86
CA SER A 55 -3.83 9.36 -2.50
C SER A 55 -3.85 7.93 -1.96
N ALA A 56 -4.31 6.95 -2.76
CA ALA A 56 -4.28 5.55 -2.36
C ALA A 56 -2.86 5.07 -2.00
N VAL A 57 -1.90 5.32 -2.90
CA VAL A 57 -0.48 4.96 -2.72
C VAL A 57 0.14 5.66 -1.50
N LEU A 58 -0.19 6.93 -1.26
CA LEU A 58 0.33 7.67 -0.10
C LEU A 58 -0.15 7.05 1.22
N ALA A 59 -1.43 6.66 1.31
CA ALA A 59 -1.99 6.00 2.48
C ALA A 59 -1.33 4.63 2.73
N GLU A 60 -1.26 3.79 1.70
CA GLU A 60 -0.64 2.46 1.79
C GLU A 60 0.85 2.54 2.18
N ARG A 61 1.59 3.49 1.58
CA ARG A 61 3.01 3.69 1.91
C ARG A 61 3.20 4.27 3.30
N ALA A 62 2.30 5.13 3.78
CA ALA A 62 2.35 5.67 5.13
C ALA A 62 2.12 4.58 6.19
N LEU A 63 1.16 3.67 5.95
CA LEU A 63 0.97 2.46 6.77
C LEU A 63 2.26 1.63 6.82
N LEU A 64 2.83 1.30 5.66
CA LEU A 64 4.05 0.49 5.57
C LEU A 64 5.22 1.10 6.34
N ARG A 65 5.49 2.41 6.11
CA ARG A 65 6.58 3.13 6.80
C ARG A 65 6.38 3.14 8.30
N SER A 66 5.15 3.38 8.76
CA SER A 66 4.81 3.49 10.18
C SER A 66 4.92 2.16 10.92
N LEU A 67 4.73 1.04 10.22
CA LEU A 67 4.96 -0.30 10.75
C LEU A 67 6.44 -0.73 10.70
N GLY A 68 7.34 0.14 10.22
CA GLY A 68 8.77 -0.18 10.05
C GLY A 68 9.05 -1.20 8.95
N GLY A 69 8.12 -1.37 7.99
CA GLY A 69 8.19 -2.42 6.98
C GLY A 69 8.99 -2.04 5.73
N GLY A 70 9.69 -3.04 5.16
CA GLY A 70 10.29 -3.01 3.82
C GLY A 70 9.60 -3.96 2.83
N CYS A 71 10.22 -4.25 1.69
CA CYS A 71 9.64 -5.17 0.69
C CYS A 71 9.54 -6.64 1.16
N GLN A 72 10.25 -7.02 2.23
CA GLN A 72 10.37 -8.41 2.69
C GLN A 72 9.50 -8.74 3.90
N VAL A 73 8.70 -7.79 4.39
CA VAL A 73 7.84 -8.04 5.56
C VAL A 73 6.43 -8.47 5.13
N PRO A 74 5.76 -9.33 5.91
CA PRO A 74 4.39 -9.81 5.62
C PRO A 74 3.33 -8.73 5.92
N ILE A 75 3.41 -7.61 5.19
CA ILE A 75 2.50 -6.48 5.27
C ILE A 75 1.78 -6.31 3.92
N ALA A 76 0.46 -6.18 3.97
CA ALA A 76 -0.37 -5.86 2.82
C ALA A 76 -1.22 -4.62 3.12
N ALA A 77 -1.53 -3.86 2.07
CA ALA A 77 -2.29 -2.63 2.16
C ALA A 77 -2.99 -2.37 0.83
N TYR A 78 -4.26 -1.98 0.91
CA TYR A 78 -5.04 -1.61 -0.26
C TYR A 78 -5.95 -0.44 0.07
N ALA A 79 -5.78 0.65 -0.68
CA ALA A 79 -6.61 1.83 -0.54
C ALA A 79 -7.51 2.02 -1.77
N THR A 80 -8.76 2.40 -1.50
CA THR A 80 -9.73 2.81 -2.53
C THR A 80 -10.16 4.24 -2.27
N VAL A 81 -10.34 5.01 -3.35
CA VAL A 81 -10.74 6.42 -3.29
C VAL A 81 -12.04 6.61 -4.05
N SER A 82 -13.02 7.20 -3.39
CA SER A 82 -14.32 7.57 -3.97
C SER A 82 -14.63 9.03 -3.62
N GLY A 83 -14.47 9.91 -4.60
CA GLY A 83 -14.56 11.36 -4.38
C GLY A 83 -13.50 11.82 -3.38
N GLU A 84 -13.96 12.42 -2.27
CA GLU A 84 -13.10 12.94 -1.20
C GLU A 84 -12.81 11.92 -0.09
N ARG A 85 -13.34 10.69 -0.21
CA ARG A 85 -13.20 9.64 0.78
C ARG A 85 -12.14 8.63 0.34
N LEU A 86 -11.28 8.26 1.28
CA LEU A 86 -10.32 7.18 1.13
C LEU A 86 -10.65 6.11 2.17
N ARG A 87 -10.76 4.86 1.72
CA ARG A 87 -10.79 3.68 2.57
C ARG A 87 -9.44 2.97 2.45
N LEU A 88 -8.85 2.60 3.57
CA LEU A 88 -7.60 1.84 3.63
C LEU A 88 -7.83 0.55 4.41
N ASP A 89 -7.60 -0.58 3.76
CA ASP A 89 -7.56 -1.91 4.36
C ASP A 89 -6.09 -2.33 4.55
N GLY A 90 -5.75 -2.86 5.72
CA GLY A 90 -4.38 -3.22 6.10
C GLY A 90 -4.30 -4.60 6.77
N LEU A 91 -3.18 -5.29 6.54
CA LEU A 91 -2.90 -6.61 7.09
C LEU A 91 -1.44 -6.75 7.48
N VAL A 92 -1.20 -7.33 8.67
CA VAL A 92 0.11 -7.79 9.14
C VAL A 92 -0.03 -9.26 9.53
N ALA A 93 0.85 -10.13 9.05
CA ALA A 93 0.88 -11.55 9.41
C ALA A 93 2.23 -11.93 10.04
N SER A 94 2.28 -13.04 10.77
CA SER A 94 3.55 -13.68 11.12
C SER A 94 4.18 -14.35 9.88
N LEU A 95 5.48 -14.63 9.91
CA LEU A 95 6.15 -15.36 8.83
C LEU A 95 5.58 -16.78 8.61
N SER A 96 5.03 -17.41 9.65
CA SER A 96 4.33 -18.70 9.54
C SER A 96 2.92 -18.55 8.95
N GLY A 97 2.34 -17.35 8.95
CA GLY A 97 0.95 -17.09 8.57
C GLY A 97 -0.08 -17.50 9.63
N GLU A 98 0.35 -18.04 10.77
CA GLU A 98 -0.54 -18.54 11.83
C GLU A 98 -1.22 -17.41 12.62
N ALA A 99 -0.59 -16.24 12.68
CA ALA A 99 -1.13 -15.06 13.34
C ALA A 99 -1.29 -13.94 12.33
N VAL A 100 -2.47 -13.31 12.32
CA VAL A 100 -2.81 -12.25 11.38
C VAL A 100 -3.60 -11.16 12.11
N ILE A 101 -3.20 -9.91 11.88
CA ILE A 101 -3.94 -8.70 12.26
C ILE A 101 -4.45 -8.08 10.97
N ARG A 102 -5.78 -8.00 10.83
CA ARG A 102 -6.47 -7.22 9.79
C ARG A 102 -7.23 -6.07 10.42
N ASP A 103 -7.20 -4.91 9.78
CA ASP A 103 -7.94 -3.72 10.20
C ASP A 103 -8.22 -2.83 8.99
N SER A 104 -9.18 -1.92 9.12
CA SER A 104 -9.58 -0.99 8.05
C SER A 104 -10.05 0.33 8.64
N ILE A 105 -9.73 1.44 7.98
CA ILE A 105 -10.27 2.75 8.34
C ILE A 105 -10.65 3.56 7.11
N GLU A 106 -11.45 4.60 7.33
CA GLU A 106 -11.78 5.60 6.31
C GLU A 106 -11.40 7.00 6.79
N GLY A 107 -11.02 7.86 5.84
CA GLY A 107 -10.71 9.25 6.09
C GLY A 107 -10.83 10.11 4.85
N ALA A 108 -10.31 11.33 4.94
CA ALA A 108 -10.27 12.25 3.81
C ALA A 108 -9.13 11.85 2.84
N ALA A 109 -9.42 11.80 1.54
CA ALA A 109 -8.41 11.50 0.52
C ALA A 109 -7.31 12.58 0.43
N SER A 110 -7.59 13.80 0.92
CA SER A 110 -6.63 14.89 1.09
C SER A 110 -5.64 14.66 2.23
N ASP A 111 -5.98 13.82 3.22
CA ASP A 111 -5.13 13.43 4.35
C ASP A 111 -4.75 11.94 4.29
N ALA A 112 -4.46 11.46 3.08
CA ALA A 112 -4.13 10.05 2.85
C ALA A 112 -2.98 9.54 3.75
N GLY A 113 -1.96 10.38 3.97
CA GLY A 113 -0.85 10.06 4.87
C GLY A 113 -1.31 9.83 6.31
N GLY A 114 -2.11 10.74 6.86
CA GLY A 114 -2.68 10.62 8.21
C GLY A 114 -3.57 9.39 8.37
N VAL A 115 -4.33 9.02 7.33
CA VAL A 115 -5.09 7.75 7.31
C VAL A 115 -4.15 6.54 7.44
N GLY A 116 -3.06 6.51 6.67
CA GLY A 116 -2.08 5.42 6.77
C GLY A 116 -1.42 5.31 8.15
N GLU A 117 -1.04 6.45 8.73
CA GLU A 117 -0.43 6.52 10.07
C GLU A 117 -1.41 6.10 11.17
N ALA A 118 -2.67 6.52 11.09
CA ALA A 118 -3.70 6.15 12.05
C ALA A 118 -3.99 4.64 12.03
N LEU A 119 -4.01 4.02 10.85
CA LEU A 119 -4.20 2.57 10.75
C LEU A 119 -2.99 1.81 11.33
N ALA A 120 -1.77 2.26 11.06
CA ALA A 120 -0.57 1.68 11.65
C ALA A 120 -0.62 1.71 13.18
N ALA A 121 -0.99 2.85 13.77
CA ALA A 121 -1.09 2.99 15.23
C ALA A 121 -2.07 1.96 15.83
N ARG A 122 -3.28 1.81 15.24
CA ARG A 122 -4.26 0.80 15.66
C ARG A 122 -3.72 -0.63 15.57
N MET A 123 -3.00 -0.95 14.50
CA MET A 123 -2.43 -2.28 14.33
C MET A 123 -1.28 -2.54 15.32
N LEU A 124 -0.47 -1.54 15.63
CA LEU A 124 0.60 -1.62 16.64
C LEU A 124 0.03 -1.84 18.04
N GLU A 125 -1.04 -1.14 18.42
CA GLU A 125 -1.77 -1.37 19.69
C GLU A 125 -2.28 -2.82 19.81
N ARG A 126 -2.63 -3.43 18.67
CA ARG A 126 -3.05 -4.83 18.59
C ARG A 126 -1.90 -5.84 18.50
N GLY A 127 -0.65 -5.37 18.60
CA GLY A 127 0.54 -6.22 18.65
C GLY A 127 1.20 -6.51 17.29
N ALA A 128 0.93 -5.72 16.25
CA ALA A 128 1.54 -5.92 14.93
C ALA A 128 3.08 -5.95 14.96
N ALA A 129 3.72 -5.19 15.86
CA ALA A 129 5.16 -5.22 16.04
C ALA A 129 5.70 -6.63 16.32
N LYS A 130 5.00 -7.41 17.16
CA LYS A 130 5.41 -8.78 17.52
C LYS A 130 5.33 -9.76 16.35
N LEU A 131 4.41 -9.53 15.41
CA LEU A 131 4.29 -10.36 14.22
C LEU A 131 5.41 -10.11 13.21
N LEU A 132 6.04 -8.93 13.29
CA LEU A 132 7.12 -8.50 12.43
C LEU A 132 8.51 -8.81 13.02
N GLU A 133 8.59 -9.19 14.29
CA GLU A 133 9.83 -9.68 14.93
C GLU A 133 10.37 -10.90 14.16
N GLY A 134 11.63 -10.83 13.72
CA GLY A 134 12.29 -11.86 12.89
C GLY A 134 12.16 -11.69 11.38
N ALA A 135 11.33 -10.74 10.90
CA ALA A 135 11.30 -10.35 9.48
C ALA A 135 12.27 -9.19 9.15
N ALA A 136 12.69 -8.42 10.16
CA ALA A 136 13.58 -7.26 10.01
C ALA A 136 15.08 -7.58 9.90
N ASP A 137 15.49 -8.82 10.24
CA ASP A 137 16.90 -9.26 10.30
C ASP A 137 17.37 -10.00 9.03
N ARG A 138 16.67 -9.86 7.90
CA ARG A 138 17.02 -10.51 6.62
C ARG A 138 17.25 -9.53 5.49
#